data_AF-A0A9R1F8X3-F1
#
_entry.id   AF-A0A9R1F8X3-F1
#
_cell.length_a   1.000
_cell.length_b   1.000
_cell.length_c   1.000
_cell.angle_alpha   90.00
_cell.angle_beta   90.00
_cell.angle_gamma   90.00
#
_symmetry.space_group_name_H-M   'P 1'
#
loop_
_entity.id
_entity.type
_entity.pdbx_description
1 polymer ?
#
loop_
_entity_poly.entity_id
_entity_poly.type
_entity_poly.pdbx_seq_one_letter_code
_entity_poly.pdbx_strand_id
1 'polypeptide(L)'
;MGSSVWDTQPPKHSIHSLPLPEQANCIMPAVMKALAAASPVSAPPSPRRSVAGSSGAPCQSLHSSFRGISLRCRPRKPAHRSPPLRSSRAAAQVVAMKPAIQFIQGTDEQTIPDVRLTKSRDGTNGVAIFEFDQPSVFDSSAELGDITGFYMIDEEGMLQTVDVSAKFVNGKPARVEAKYVMRTAGDWDRFMRFMERYSQANGLQFVKN
;
A
#
# COMPACT_ATOMS: atom_id res chain seq x y z
N MET A 1 -54.24 58.91 5.38
CA MET A 1 -54.23 57.73 4.48
C MET A 1 -52.98 56.93 4.82
N GLY A 2 -53.12 55.63 5.07
CA GLY A 2 -52.01 54.74 5.49
C GLY A 2 -51.46 55.00 6.90
N SER A 3 -50.89 54.02 7.60
CA SER A 3 -51.01 52.56 7.44
C SER A 3 -50.84 51.90 8.81
N SER A 4 -51.56 50.81 9.06
CA SER A 4 -51.49 50.04 10.30
C SER A 4 -50.34 49.03 10.29
N VAL A 5 -50.20 48.27 11.40
CA VAL A 5 -49.82 46.83 11.41
C VAL A 5 -48.30 46.52 11.28
N TRP A 6 -47.71 45.53 12.00
CA TRP A 6 -48.10 44.70 13.16
C TRP A 6 -46.92 44.64 14.15
N ASP A 7 -47.18 44.51 15.45
CA ASP A 7 -46.18 44.01 16.41
C ASP A 7 -46.16 42.47 16.37
N THR A 8 -44.98 41.85 16.36
CA THR A 8 -44.83 40.38 16.21
C THR A 8 -44.04 39.78 17.38
N GLN A 9 -44.76 39.47 18.45
CA GLN A 9 -44.23 38.82 19.64
C GLN A 9 -43.83 37.35 19.33
N PRO A 10 -42.58 36.92 19.60
CA PRO A 10 -42.15 35.55 19.30
C PRO A 10 -42.74 34.51 20.28
N PRO A 11 -43.04 33.27 19.82
CA PRO A 11 -43.64 32.23 20.65
C PRO A 11 -42.65 31.68 21.69
N LYS A 12 -43.15 31.46 22.91
CA LYS A 12 -42.40 30.79 23.98
C LYS A 12 -42.44 29.28 23.76
N HIS A 13 -41.33 28.68 23.34
CA HIS A 13 -41.20 27.22 23.29
C HIS A 13 -40.94 26.66 24.70
N SER A 14 -41.87 25.86 25.22
CA SER A 14 -41.72 25.19 26.50
C SER A 14 -40.60 24.14 26.47
N ILE A 15 -39.72 24.18 27.46
CA ILE A 15 -38.73 23.13 27.70
C ILE A 15 -39.46 21.91 28.26
N HIS A 16 -39.62 20.86 27.45
CA HIS A 16 -39.96 19.53 27.95
C HIS A 16 -38.68 18.72 28.15
N SER A 17 -38.29 18.56 29.41
CA SER A 17 -37.23 17.64 29.81
C SER A 17 -37.72 16.19 29.68
N LEU A 18 -36.95 15.33 29.01
CA LEU A 18 -37.12 13.88 29.04
C LEU A 18 -35.82 13.24 29.57
N PRO A 19 -35.90 12.23 30.46
CA PRO A 19 -34.75 11.73 31.20
C PRO A 19 -33.94 10.68 30.43
N LEU A 20 -32.64 10.63 30.73
CA LEU A 20 -31.73 9.52 30.38
C LEU A 20 -31.84 8.38 31.40
N PRO A 21 -32.02 7.15 30.91
CA PRO A 21 -31.36 5.95 31.43
C PRO A 21 -30.62 5.20 30.29
N GLU A 22 -29.61 4.35 30.51
CA GLU A 22 -28.73 4.09 31.66
C GLU A 22 -27.47 3.35 31.12
N GLN A 23 -26.36 3.36 31.88
CA GLN A 23 -25.12 2.65 31.50
C GLN A 23 -25.23 1.14 31.71
N ALA A 24 -25.24 0.34 30.63
CA ALA A 24 -25.22 -1.12 30.67
C ALA A 24 -23.88 -1.69 30.15
N ASN A 25 -22.83 -1.57 30.96
CA ASN A 25 -21.48 -2.06 30.64
C ASN A 25 -21.36 -3.60 30.78
N CYS A 26 -21.70 -4.33 29.71
CA CYS A 26 -21.62 -5.80 29.68
C CYS A 26 -20.20 -6.31 29.43
N ILE A 27 -19.50 -6.64 30.51
CA ILE A 27 -18.13 -7.18 30.54
C ILE A 27 -18.04 -8.49 29.74
N MET A 28 -17.04 -8.61 28.86
CA MET A 28 -16.71 -9.87 28.19
C MET A 28 -16.01 -10.86 29.16
N PRO A 29 -16.51 -12.10 29.32
CA PRO A 29 -15.72 -13.17 29.93
C PRO A 29 -14.68 -13.69 28.93
N ALA A 30 -13.43 -13.23 29.05
CA ALA A 30 -12.32 -13.72 28.23
C ALA A 30 -11.96 -15.17 28.59
N VAL A 31 -12.44 -16.15 27.81
CA VAL A 31 -12.07 -17.56 27.99
C VAL A 31 -10.73 -17.85 27.32
N MET A 32 -9.67 -17.93 28.12
CA MET A 32 -8.37 -18.39 27.65
C MET A 32 -8.42 -19.89 27.32
N LYS A 33 -7.98 -20.28 26.11
CA LYS A 33 -7.62 -21.67 25.83
C LYS A 33 -6.38 -21.77 24.94
N ALA A 34 -5.22 -21.58 25.55
CA ALA A 34 -3.95 -21.98 24.96
C ALA A 34 -3.87 -23.53 24.94
N LEU A 35 -3.31 -24.11 23.87
CA LEU A 35 -2.79 -25.47 23.90
C LEU A 35 -1.63 -25.66 22.92
N ALA A 36 -0.51 -26.14 23.45
CA ALA A 36 0.58 -26.86 22.78
C ALA A 36 0.98 -26.43 21.35
N ALA A 37 1.96 -25.54 21.25
CA ALA A 37 2.95 -25.64 20.18
C ALA A 37 4.06 -26.62 20.64
N ALA A 38 4.34 -27.66 19.85
CA ALA A 38 5.42 -28.60 20.12
C ALA A 38 6.04 -29.10 18.80
N SER A 39 7.32 -28.77 18.57
CA SER A 39 8.11 -29.22 17.42
C SER A 39 9.57 -29.40 17.84
N PRO A 40 10.08 -30.65 17.94
CA PRO A 40 11.41 -30.89 18.51
C PRO A 40 12.55 -31.02 17.47
N VAL A 41 13.66 -30.34 17.78
CA VAL A 41 15.06 -30.83 17.63
C VAL A 41 15.65 -30.99 16.22
N SER A 42 16.98 -30.88 16.14
CA SER A 42 17.78 -30.69 14.92
C SER A 42 18.64 -31.90 14.53
N ALA A 43 18.81 -32.12 13.21
CA ALA A 43 20.02 -32.66 12.55
C ALA A 43 20.43 -34.14 12.90
N PRO A 44 21.53 -34.73 12.37
CA PRO A 44 22.49 -34.26 11.36
C PRO A 44 22.61 -35.19 10.09
N PRO A 45 23.73 -35.87 9.70
CA PRO A 45 24.26 -35.70 8.33
C PRO A 45 24.53 -37.00 7.50
N SER A 46 24.82 -36.84 6.20
CA SER A 46 25.19 -37.92 5.26
C SER A 46 26.49 -37.61 4.46
N PRO A 47 27.50 -38.51 4.42
CA PRO A 47 28.79 -38.26 3.74
C PRO A 47 29.14 -39.21 2.56
N ARG A 48 30.21 -38.83 1.82
CA ARG A 48 31.10 -39.58 0.86
C ARG A 48 31.07 -39.05 -0.59
N ARG A 49 32.20 -38.77 -1.30
CA ARG A 49 33.34 -39.61 -1.80
C ARG A 49 32.91 -40.53 -2.96
N SER A 50 33.62 -40.76 -4.09
CA SER A 50 35.01 -40.47 -4.57
C SER A 50 35.05 -40.68 -6.13
N VAL A 51 36.11 -40.55 -6.97
CA VAL A 51 37.56 -40.16 -6.95
C VAL A 51 38.01 -39.79 -8.41
N ALA A 52 39.15 -39.07 -8.55
CA ALA A 52 40.10 -39.04 -9.70
C ALA A 52 39.67 -38.41 -11.06
N GLY A 53 40.60 -37.88 -11.89
CA GLY A 53 42.07 -37.86 -11.76
C GLY A 53 42.83 -36.86 -12.66
N SER A 54 44.16 -37.04 -12.74
CA SER A 54 45.21 -36.30 -13.51
C SER A 54 44.91 -36.11 -15.01
N SER A 55 45.53 -35.21 -15.80
CA SER A 55 46.74 -34.34 -15.74
C SER A 55 46.65 -33.31 -16.90
N GLY A 56 47.49 -32.30 -17.15
CA GLY A 56 48.75 -31.86 -16.54
C GLY A 56 49.70 -31.24 -17.60
N ALA A 57 49.46 -29.96 -17.98
CA ALA A 57 50.35 -29.09 -18.80
C ALA A 57 50.61 -29.53 -20.28
N PRO A 58 51.29 -28.73 -21.15
CA PRO A 58 51.81 -27.36 -20.95
C PRO A 58 51.36 -26.32 -22.01
N CYS A 59 51.72 -25.06 -21.78
CA CYS A 59 51.67 -23.97 -22.77
C CYS A 59 52.89 -24.03 -23.71
N GLN A 60 52.71 -23.75 -25.00
CA GLN A 60 53.77 -23.22 -25.87
C GLN A 60 53.20 -22.15 -26.83
N SER A 61 53.93 -21.05 -26.96
CA SER A 61 53.78 -20.05 -28.02
C SER A 61 55.05 -20.08 -28.87
N LEU A 62 54.92 -20.09 -30.19
CA LEU A 62 56.04 -19.99 -31.14
C LEU A 62 55.67 -19.10 -32.33
N HIS A 63 56.69 -18.37 -32.82
CA HIS A 63 56.59 -17.37 -33.87
C HIS A 63 57.00 -17.92 -35.26
N SER A 64 57.11 -17.01 -36.24
CA SER A 64 57.51 -17.14 -37.65
C SER A 64 56.36 -17.51 -38.61
N SER A 65 56.09 -16.80 -39.72
CA SER A 65 56.87 -15.99 -40.68
C SER A 65 57.43 -16.76 -41.88
N PHE A 66 56.57 -17.09 -42.85
CA PHE A 66 56.99 -17.19 -44.24
C PHE A 66 55.95 -16.60 -45.23
N ARG A 67 56.32 -16.55 -46.51
CA ARG A 67 55.78 -15.60 -47.51
C ARG A 67 54.61 -16.14 -48.33
N GLY A 68 53.58 -15.29 -48.46
CA GLY A 68 53.10 -14.82 -49.77
C GLY A 68 52.26 -15.76 -50.63
N ILE A 69 50.95 -15.52 -50.65
CA ILE A 69 50.08 -15.58 -51.84
C ILE A 69 49.04 -14.45 -51.68
N SER A 70 48.89 -13.58 -52.68
CA SER A 70 47.93 -12.45 -52.64
C SER A 70 46.68 -12.79 -53.45
N LEU A 71 45.64 -13.34 -52.82
CA LEU A 71 44.36 -13.58 -53.47
C LEU A 71 43.52 -12.31 -53.50
N ARG A 72 43.23 -11.82 -54.71
CA ARG A 72 42.50 -10.58 -54.98
C ARG A 72 41.10 -10.61 -54.37
N CYS A 73 40.80 -9.72 -53.43
CA CYS A 73 39.45 -9.49 -52.95
C CYS A 73 38.55 -8.99 -54.10
N ARG A 74 37.61 -9.82 -54.58
CA ARG A 74 36.52 -9.35 -55.46
C ARG A 74 35.43 -8.72 -54.60
N PRO A 75 35.05 -7.44 -54.79
CA PRO A 75 33.89 -6.87 -54.10
C PRO A 75 32.61 -7.50 -54.63
N ARG A 76 31.97 -8.36 -53.81
CA ARG A 76 30.58 -8.79 -54.05
C ARG A 76 29.63 -7.75 -53.46
N LYS A 77 28.57 -7.42 -54.21
CA LYS A 77 27.59 -6.39 -53.88
C LYS A 77 26.86 -6.69 -52.55
N PRO A 78 26.45 -5.68 -51.77
CA PRO A 78 25.61 -5.90 -50.61
C PRO A 78 24.25 -6.45 -51.04
N ALA A 79 23.75 -7.45 -50.32
CA ALA A 79 22.42 -8.02 -50.51
C ALA A 79 21.73 -8.13 -49.14
N HIS A 80 20.50 -7.60 -49.09
CA HIS A 80 19.47 -7.83 -48.08
C HIS A 80 19.92 -8.33 -46.69
N ARG A 81 20.17 -7.39 -45.77
CA ARG A 81 19.83 -7.62 -44.36
C ARG A 81 18.39 -7.16 -44.15
N SER A 82 17.60 -7.98 -43.47
CA SER A 82 16.20 -7.72 -43.16
C SER A 82 16.03 -6.41 -42.39
N PRO A 83 14.92 -5.67 -42.55
CA PRO A 83 14.55 -4.66 -41.56
C PRO A 83 14.42 -5.34 -40.19
N PRO A 84 14.81 -4.67 -39.08
CA PRO A 84 14.56 -5.22 -37.76
C PRO A 84 13.05 -5.39 -37.58
N LEU A 85 12.63 -6.51 -36.96
CA LEU A 85 11.26 -6.69 -36.54
C LEU A 85 10.91 -5.53 -35.59
N ARG A 86 10.11 -4.58 -36.10
CA ARG A 86 9.58 -3.44 -35.34
C ARG A 86 8.92 -4.01 -34.10
N SER A 87 9.54 -3.83 -32.94
CA SER A 87 9.01 -4.41 -31.70
C SER A 87 7.67 -3.76 -31.41
N SER A 88 6.59 -4.43 -31.79
CA SER A 88 5.23 -4.11 -31.38
C SER A 88 5.05 -4.56 -29.93
N ARG A 89 5.83 -3.93 -29.05
CA ARG A 89 5.27 -3.30 -27.87
C ARG A 89 4.82 -1.90 -28.36
N ALA A 90 3.57 -1.59 -28.70
CA ALA A 90 2.32 -2.19 -28.24
C ALA A 90 2.48 -2.66 -26.79
N ALA A 91 2.98 -1.74 -25.95
CA ALA A 91 3.05 -1.97 -24.52
C ALA A 91 1.65 -2.43 -24.13
N ALA A 92 1.55 -3.68 -23.65
CA ALA A 92 0.29 -4.16 -23.10
C ALA A 92 -0.06 -3.15 -22.03
N GLN A 93 -1.16 -2.43 -22.23
CA GLN A 93 -1.66 -1.48 -21.25
C GLN A 93 -2.25 -2.31 -20.12
N VAL A 94 -1.34 -2.83 -19.28
CA VAL A 94 -1.63 -3.18 -17.90
C VAL A 94 -2.37 -1.96 -17.37
N VAL A 95 -3.64 -2.16 -17.04
CA VAL A 95 -4.51 -1.09 -16.56
C VAL A 95 -4.02 -0.70 -15.18
N ALA A 96 -3.05 0.22 -15.17
CA ALA A 96 -2.36 0.66 -13.97
C ALA A 96 -3.37 1.36 -13.07
N MET A 97 -3.95 0.59 -12.14
CA MET A 97 -4.92 1.09 -11.19
C MET A 97 -4.21 2.13 -10.33
N LYS A 98 -4.68 3.39 -10.41
CA LYS A 98 -4.12 4.47 -9.59
C LYS A 98 -4.23 4.01 -8.12
N PRO A 99 -3.15 4.03 -7.34
CA PRO A 99 -3.23 3.71 -5.92
C PRO A 99 -4.13 4.73 -5.23
N ALA A 100 -5.15 4.23 -4.54
CA ALA A 100 -6.23 5.01 -3.96
C ALA A 100 -6.46 4.65 -2.49
N ILE A 101 -7.04 5.59 -1.75
CA ILE A 101 -7.56 5.39 -0.40
C ILE A 101 -9.06 5.63 -0.47
N GLN A 102 -9.85 4.82 0.22
CA GLN A 102 -11.30 4.95 0.28
C GLN A 102 -11.81 4.76 1.72
N PHE A 103 -12.78 5.58 2.13
CA PHE A 103 -13.57 5.40 3.37
C PHE A 103 -14.93 4.75 3.11
N ILE A 104 -15.42 4.86 1.87
CA ILE A 104 -16.65 4.26 1.36
C ILE A 104 -16.26 3.57 0.04
N GLN A 105 -16.61 2.29 -0.13
CA GLN A 105 -16.15 1.52 -1.28
C GLN A 105 -16.66 2.10 -2.60
N GLY A 106 -15.73 2.35 -3.53
CA GLY A 106 -15.99 3.03 -4.80
C GLY A 106 -15.79 4.55 -4.77
N THR A 107 -15.44 5.15 -3.62
CA THR A 107 -15.22 6.60 -3.47
C THR A 107 -13.77 6.88 -3.07
N ASP A 108 -12.99 7.39 -4.03
CA ASP A 108 -11.59 7.79 -3.80
C ASP A 108 -11.51 9.07 -2.94
N GLU A 109 -10.89 8.96 -1.77
CA GLU A 109 -10.57 10.09 -0.90
C GLU A 109 -9.48 10.97 -1.54
N GLN A 110 -9.78 12.26 -1.70
CA GLN A 110 -8.88 13.24 -2.32
C GLN A 110 -7.88 13.85 -1.33
N THR A 111 -8.21 13.84 -0.03
CA THR A 111 -7.38 14.44 1.02
C THR A 111 -6.19 13.55 1.33
N ILE A 112 -4.99 14.13 1.28
CA ILE A 112 -3.74 13.43 1.63
C ILE A 112 -3.61 13.32 3.15
N PRO A 113 -3.38 12.12 3.72
CA PRO A 113 -3.15 11.95 5.15
C PRO A 113 -1.72 12.30 5.57
N ASP A 114 -1.56 12.72 6.83
CA ASP A 114 -0.31 12.48 7.57
C ASP A 114 -0.24 10.99 7.96
N VAL A 115 0.94 10.38 7.85
CA VAL A 115 1.12 8.92 7.97
C VAL A 115 2.23 8.60 8.96
N ARG A 116 1.83 8.30 10.20
CA ARG A 116 2.74 7.95 11.29
C ARG A 116 2.88 6.45 11.43
N LEU A 117 4.06 5.95 11.09
CA LEU A 117 4.42 4.53 11.24
C LEU A 117 5.06 4.26 12.60
N THR A 118 4.48 3.33 13.38
CA THR A 118 4.97 2.92 14.69
C THR A 118 5.30 1.42 14.68
N LYS A 119 6.40 1.01 15.32
CA LYS A 119 6.81 -0.40 15.44
C LYS A 119 6.99 -0.79 16.90
N SER A 120 6.55 -1.99 17.27
CA SER A 120 6.81 -2.58 18.59
C SER A 120 8.31 -2.76 18.85
N ARG A 121 8.71 -2.71 20.13
CA ARG A 121 10.12 -2.84 20.54
C ARG A 121 10.76 -4.14 20.03
N ASP A 122 9.98 -5.22 20.04
CA ASP A 122 10.40 -6.56 19.63
C ASP A 122 10.34 -6.75 18.10
N GLY A 123 9.88 -5.74 17.36
CA GLY A 123 9.85 -5.71 15.90
C GLY A 123 8.74 -6.53 15.23
N THR A 124 8.03 -7.38 15.97
CA THR A 124 7.02 -8.31 15.43
C THR A 124 5.78 -7.61 14.89
N ASN A 125 5.26 -6.61 15.61
CA ASN A 125 4.04 -5.88 15.24
C ASN A 125 4.36 -4.44 14.81
N GLY A 126 3.66 -3.97 13.78
CA GLY A 126 3.67 -2.58 13.32
C GLY A 126 2.26 -1.99 13.30
N VAL A 127 2.15 -0.68 13.43
CA VAL A 127 0.89 0.06 13.26
C VAL A 127 1.17 1.30 12.42
N ALA A 128 0.47 1.41 11.29
CA ALA A 128 0.37 2.66 10.55
C ALA A 128 -0.86 3.42 11.03
N ILE A 129 -0.67 4.68 11.43
CA ILE A 129 -1.74 5.60 11.81
C ILE A 129 -1.82 6.66 10.71
N PHE A 130 -3.00 6.82 10.13
CA PHE A 130 -3.31 7.85 9.14
C PHE A 130 -4.18 8.91 9.81
N GLU A 131 -3.81 10.19 9.72
CA GLU A 131 -4.64 11.32 10.15
C GLU A 131 -4.96 12.23 8.97
N PHE A 132 -6.25 12.37 8.68
CA PHE A 132 -6.79 13.23 7.63
C PHE A 132 -7.39 14.47 8.28
N ASP A 133 -6.91 15.66 7.92
CA ASP A 133 -7.54 16.94 8.31
C ASP A 133 -8.53 17.34 7.21
N GLN A 134 -9.80 17.51 7.57
CA GLN A 134 -10.91 17.81 6.65
C GLN A 134 -11.01 16.84 5.42
N PRO A 135 -11.16 15.52 5.63
CA PRO A 135 -11.35 14.55 4.53
C PRO A 135 -12.66 14.75 3.76
N SER A 136 -12.58 14.59 2.44
CA SER A 136 -13.69 14.81 1.48
C SER A 136 -14.87 13.83 1.64
N VAL A 137 -14.67 12.71 2.36
CA VAL A 137 -15.79 11.86 2.80
C VAL A 137 -16.83 12.62 3.64
N PHE A 138 -16.45 13.66 4.39
CA PHE A 138 -17.40 14.45 5.20
C PHE A 138 -18.34 15.33 4.37
N ASP A 139 -17.91 15.79 3.19
CA ASP A 139 -18.79 16.50 2.26
C ASP A 139 -19.74 15.53 1.53
N SER A 140 -19.32 14.26 1.38
CA SER A 140 -20.01 13.24 0.59
C SER A 140 -20.95 12.33 1.40
N SER A 141 -20.80 12.26 2.73
CA SER A 141 -21.52 11.29 3.59
C SER A 141 -23.03 11.48 3.61
N ALA A 142 -23.53 12.66 3.24
CA ALA A 142 -24.96 12.94 3.10
C ALA A 142 -25.62 12.22 1.90
N GLU A 143 -24.84 11.87 0.87
CA GLU A 143 -25.32 11.17 -0.33
C GLU A 143 -24.78 9.73 -0.43
N LEU A 144 -23.55 9.48 0.04
CA LEU A 144 -22.85 8.20 -0.10
C LEU A 144 -22.88 7.32 1.17
N GLY A 145 -23.36 7.85 2.29
CA GLY A 145 -23.54 7.12 3.55
C GLY A 145 -22.37 7.24 4.54
N ASP A 146 -22.44 6.44 5.61
CA ASP A 146 -21.45 6.42 6.69
C ASP A 146 -20.12 5.76 6.29
N ILE A 147 -19.05 6.10 7.01
CA ILE A 147 -17.72 5.49 6.86
C ILE A 147 -17.79 4.00 7.21
N THR A 148 -17.64 3.12 6.23
CA THR A 148 -17.75 1.65 6.40
C THR A 148 -16.43 0.99 6.79
N GLY A 149 -15.30 1.66 6.57
CA GLY A 149 -13.97 1.19 6.92
C GLY A 149 -12.89 2.10 6.36
N PHE A 150 -11.68 1.57 6.25
CA PHE A 150 -10.57 2.23 5.56
C PHE A 150 -9.89 1.24 4.63
N TYR A 151 -9.86 1.57 3.34
CA TYR A 151 -9.41 0.70 2.26
C TYR A 151 -8.25 1.38 1.50
N MET A 152 -7.16 0.64 1.28
CA MET A 152 -5.99 1.05 0.52
C MET A 152 -5.88 0.12 -0.68
N ILE A 153 -6.09 0.65 -1.89
CA ILE A 153 -6.28 -0.15 -3.13
C ILE A 153 -5.17 0.18 -4.13
N ASP A 154 -4.55 -0.84 -4.71
CA ASP A 154 -3.62 -0.72 -5.85
C ASP A 154 -3.68 -1.96 -6.76
N GLU A 155 -2.76 -2.07 -7.72
CA GLU A 155 -2.66 -3.20 -8.66
C GLU A 155 -2.36 -4.57 -8.00
N GLU A 156 -1.95 -4.61 -6.73
CA GLU A 156 -1.79 -5.84 -5.94
C GLU A 156 -3.04 -6.12 -5.07
N GLY A 157 -4.17 -5.48 -5.35
CA GLY A 157 -5.42 -5.63 -4.61
C GLY A 157 -5.55 -4.63 -3.46
N MET A 158 -6.15 -5.06 -2.34
CA MET A 158 -6.62 -4.18 -1.28
C MET A 158 -6.09 -4.58 0.10
N LEU A 159 -5.61 -3.60 0.86
CA LEU A 159 -5.42 -3.68 2.31
C LEU A 159 -6.60 -2.95 2.98
N GLN A 160 -7.09 -3.45 4.12
CA GLN A 160 -8.24 -2.84 4.82
C GLN A 160 -8.13 -2.89 6.34
N THR A 161 -8.83 -1.98 7.01
CA THR A 161 -9.06 -1.98 8.46
C THR A 161 -10.46 -1.44 8.79
N VAL A 162 -10.94 -1.76 9.98
CA VAL A 162 -12.19 -1.23 10.57
C VAL A 162 -11.91 -0.31 11.77
N ASP A 163 -10.65 -0.17 12.19
CA ASP A 163 -10.24 0.79 13.23
C ASP A 163 -10.12 2.17 12.60
N VAL A 164 -11.26 2.87 12.56
CA VAL A 164 -11.44 4.22 12.01
C VAL A 164 -12.22 5.05 13.03
N SER A 165 -11.83 6.31 13.22
CA SER A 165 -12.42 7.20 14.23
C SER A 165 -12.49 8.64 13.73
N ALA A 166 -13.70 9.19 13.66
CA ALA A 166 -13.92 10.61 13.37
C ALA A 166 -13.71 11.46 14.64
N LYS A 167 -12.91 12.54 14.52
CA LYS A 167 -12.71 13.55 15.57
C LYS A 167 -13.58 14.77 15.26
N PHE A 168 -14.38 15.19 16.23
CA PHE A 168 -15.24 16.37 16.14
C PHE A 168 -14.62 17.55 16.88
N VAL A 169 -14.66 18.74 16.29
CA VAL A 169 -14.20 20.00 16.88
C VAL A 169 -15.35 20.99 16.82
N ASN A 170 -15.71 21.57 17.98
CA ASN A 170 -16.84 22.51 18.12
C ASN A 170 -18.17 21.98 17.53
N GLY A 171 -18.42 20.68 17.67
CA GLY A 171 -19.63 20.01 17.17
C GLY A 171 -19.64 19.69 15.66
N LYS A 172 -18.58 20.03 14.92
CA LYS A 172 -18.43 19.67 13.50
C LYS A 172 -17.45 18.52 13.32
N PRO A 173 -17.66 17.60 12.37
CA PRO A 173 -16.63 16.65 11.97
C PRO A 173 -15.42 17.44 11.43
N ALA A 174 -14.22 17.08 11.87
CA ALA A 174 -13.00 17.84 11.57
C ALA A 174 -11.88 16.95 11.03
N ARG A 175 -11.69 15.75 11.60
CA ARG A 175 -10.64 14.82 11.18
C ARG A 175 -11.11 13.38 11.17
N VAL A 176 -10.43 12.52 10.41
CA VAL A 176 -10.52 11.06 10.56
C VAL A 176 -9.15 10.50 10.88
N GLU A 177 -9.09 9.60 11.87
CA GLU A 177 -7.92 8.79 12.20
C GLU A 177 -8.21 7.33 11.86
N ALA A 178 -7.34 6.69 11.07
CA ALA A 178 -7.46 5.27 10.73
C ALA A 178 -6.19 4.50 11.12
N LYS A 179 -6.33 3.27 11.63
CA LYS A 179 -5.21 2.45 12.12
C LYS A 179 -5.14 1.11 11.39
N TYR A 180 -4.03 0.89 10.69
CA TYR A 180 -3.72 -0.38 10.05
C TYR A 180 -2.66 -1.15 10.84
N VAL A 181 -3.02 -2.33 11.36
CA VAL A 181 -2.17 -3.16 12.22
C VAL A 181 -1.53 -4.28 11.40
N MET A 182 -0.21 -4.22 11.26
CA MET A 182 0.63 -5.22 10.61
C MET A 182 1.15 -6.22 11.66
N ARG A 183 0.91 -7.52 11.45
CA ARG A 183 1.28 -8.62 12.35
C ARG A 183 2.35 -9.53 11.76
N THR A 184 2.56 -9.47 10.44
CA THR A 184 3.56 -10.25 9.70
C THR A 184 4.48 -9.35 8.89
N ALA A 185 5.65 -9.88 8.50
CA ALA A 185 6.54 -9.20 7.56
C ALA A 185 5.88 -9.02 6.17
N GLY A 186 5.01 -9.94 5.76
CA GLY A 186 4.26 -9.82 4.50
C GLY A 186 3.31 -8.64 4.48
N ASP A 187 2.60 -8.39 5.60
CA ASP A 187 1.72 -7.22 5.76
C ASP A 187 2.54 -5.92 5.62
N TRP A 188 3.73 -5.89 6.22
CA TRP A 188 4.64 -4.75 6.20
C TRP A 188 5.20 -4.48 4.80
N ASP A 189 5.73 -5.51 4.11
CA ASP A 189 6.28 -5.35 2.77
C ASP A 189 5.19 -4.95 1.76
N ARG A 190 3.98 -5.50 1.90
CA ARG A 190 2.81 -5.15 1.08
C ARG A 190 2.32 -3.72 1.35
N PHE A 191 2.35 -3.27 2.61
CA PHE A 191 2.04 -1.90 3.02
C PHE A 191 3.07 -0.90 2.46
N MET A 192 4.36 -1.20 2.57
CA MET A 192 5.43 -0.34 2.03
C MET A 192 5.31 -0.17 0.52
N ARG A 193 4.96 -1.24 -0.22
CA ARG A 193 4.71 -1.19 -1.67
C ARG A 193 3.50 -0.33 -2.03
N PHE A 194 2.40 -0.41 -1.25
CA PHE A 194 1.26 0.49 -1.41
C PHE A 194 1.68 1.96 -1.18
N MET A 195 2.37 2.25 -0.08
CA MET A 195 2.81 3.62 0.25
C MET A 195 3.81 4.19 -0.76
N GLU A 196 4.69 3.37 -1.33
CA GLU A 196 5.58 3.76 -2.43
C GLU A 196 4.78 4.16 -3.68
N ARG A 197 3.83 3.33 -4.13
CA ARG A 197 2.94 3.69 -5.24
C ARG A 197 2.12 4.95 -4.94
N TYR A 198 1.48 5.02 -3.77
CA TYR A 198 0.58 6.11 -3.40
C TYR A 198 1.30 7.46 -3.27
N SER A 199 2.53 7.46 -2.72
CA SER A 199 3.36 8.67 -2.69
C SER A 199 3.78 9.11 -4.09
N GLN A 200 4.24 8.19 -4.95
CA GLN A 200 4.57 8.50 -6.35
C GLN A 200 3.38 9.05 -7.13
N ALA A 201 2.20 8.45 -7.00
CA ALA A 201 0.99 8.84 -7.75
C ALA A 201 0.37 10.16 -7.31
N ASN A 202 0.65 10.63 -6.09
CA ASN A 202 0.15 11.89 -5.54
C ASN A 202 1.27 12.93 -5.27
N GLY A 203 2.49 12.68 -5.78
CA GLY A 203 3.62 13.62 -5.72
C GLY A 203 4.24 13.84 -4.33
N LEU A 204 3.99 12.94 -3.38
CA LEU A 204 4.38 13.09 -1.98
C LEU A 204 5.86 12.76 -1.77
N GLN A 205 6.53 13.55 -0.94
CA GLN A 205 7.92 13.32 -0.53
C GLN A 205 7.99 12.98 0.95
N PHE A 206 8.79 11.96 1.30
CA PHE A 206 8.96 11.53 2.69
C PHE A 206 9.80 12.55 3.47
N VAL A 207 9.12 13.49 4.15
CA VAL A 207 9.75 14.40 5.11
C VAL A 207 10.08 13.62 6.38
N LYS A 208 11.36 13.34 6.59
CA LYS A 208 11.85 12.66 7.80
C LYS A 208 12.16 13.68 8.90
N ASN A 209 11.26 13.78 9.86
CA ASN A 209 11.50 14.43 11.17
C ASN A 209 12.05 13.43 12.20
#